data_AF-A0ABD3PZ57-F1
#
_entry.id   AF-A0ABD3PZ57-F1
#
_cell.length_a   1.000
_cell.length_b   1.000
_cell.length_c   1.000
_cell.angle_alpha   90.00
_cell.angle_beta   90.00
_cell.angle_gamma   90.00
#
_symmetry.space_group_name_H-M   'P 1'
#
loop_
_entity.id
_entity.type
_entity.pdbx_description
1 polymer ?
#
loop_
_entity_poly.entity_id
_entity_poly.type
_entity_poly.pdbx_seq_one_letter_code
_entity_poly.pdbx_strand_id
1 'polypeptide(L)'
;QARSRKKNISNGSSHSINDLGNGIYVSDTSGHGSSARDDRLARRQMRVKKARARKSKQKGTPLCAVASAVFVVYLVMCVVFFRNMPEAERQVGLSKVRGLVQKTQERVKKTKEQVSSKLRNFGRGESAKNSASAGSVAASQQHFGIPVGKWPVSIRDEDGNFEEIKHPGYEDGSVTMSVPGFWANDPVAIHQNKLMTRERALAIGTCATPDSKGSFTRGDECPVNERTIFVAIASYRDFQCRDTVDSIFSRAAHPERVRVGVVDQIVPGEDGSCDVPHLPCSQDPIQSICLFKNQLDVFQMEAELAVGPGEYYSMQSDAHVTFTQGWDVDIIQQMEATKDEMAVLSTYLTDIVGSIDPKTGKSLRHTRPIMCNTEYEGGVQGKHLRHLSQPEAIPEIMGMPQLQPYWAAGFSFSRGHFVATVPYDLYQPMIFQGEEMSITLRGFTVGYDFFAPERSVCFHSYAKFAPERNKVPHFWENSEKYKGTGIKAMNRLLGIVHMNPEVDPSEWNHAEEDKYGLGGARTTSKFYDTFGIHVVEKTVERHLCQFVKNEMHDMFMPNLRSDGMGIDYSKVDLRWKDPRPNDP
;
A
#
# COMPACT_ATOMS: atom_id res chain seq x y z
N GLN A 1 47.34 -5.04 28.51
CA GLN A 1 47.34 -4.09 29.65
C GLN A 1 45.90 -4.00 30.16
N ALA A 2 45.44 -4.96 30.96
CA ALA A 2 45.42 -4.91 32.43
C ALA A 2 44.50 -3.81 33.01
N ARG A 3 43.29 -4.20 33.43
CA ARG A 3 42.83 -4.07 34.83
C ARG A 3 41.52 -4.83 35.09
N SER A 4 41.63 -5.84 35.95
CA SER A 4 40.52 -6.49 36.64
C SER A 4 39.94 -5.63 37.75
N ARG A 5 38.67 -5.86 38.12
CA ARG A 5 38.25 -5.94 39.51
C ARG A 5 37.19 -7.03 39.67
N LYS A 6 37.35 -7.80 40.74
CA LYS A 6 36.69 -9.06 41.10
C LYS A 6 36.17 -8.92 42.55
N LYS A 7 35.20 -9.76 42.91
CA LYS A 7 34.74 -10.19 44.28
C LYS A 7 33.70 -9.30 44.99
N ASN A 8 32.71 -9.79 45.74
CA ASN A 8 32.28 -11.13 46.25
C ASN A 8 30.78 -10.99 46.69
N ILE A 9 29.84 -11.91 46.41
CA ILE A 9 29.33 -13.05 47.21
C ILE A 9 29.02 -12.79 48.71
N SER A 10 27.75 -12.97 49.11
CA SER A 10 27.34 -13.70 50.32
C SER A 10 25.84 -14.10 50.31
N ASN A 11 25.59 -15.39 50.55
CA ASN A 11 24.30 -16.05 50.76
C ASN A 11 23.66 -15.69 52.12
N GLY A 12 22.33 -15.86 52.23
CA GLY A 12 21.61 -15.91 53.52
C GLY A 12 20.11 -16.21 53.34
N SER A 13 19.59 -17.20 54.07
CA SER A 13 18.39 -17.99 53.77
C SER A 13 17.06 -17.55 54.42
N SER A 14 15.97 -17.98 53.78
CA SER A 14 14.70 -18.52 54.35
C SER A 14 13.82 -17.65 55.27
N HIS A 15 12.64 -17.29 54.76
CA HIS A 15 11.36 -17.58 55.42
C HIS A 15 10.25 -17.81 54.41
N SER A 16 9.30 -18.66 54.79
CA SER A 16 8.36 -19.37 53.94
C SER A 16 6.93 -18.82 54.04
N ILE A 17 6.25 -18.82 52.89
CA ILE A 17 4.88 -19.31 52.65
C ILE A 17 3.66 -18.40 52.94
N ASN A 18 2.74 -18.49 51.96
CA ASN A 18 1.37 -17.96 51.77
C ASN A 18 1.31 -16.59 51.07
N ASP A 19 0.61 -16.38 49.95
CA ASP A 19 -0.37 -17.18 49.22
C ASP A 19 -0.61 -16.52 47.83
N LEU A 20 -1.29 -17.23 46.92
CA LEU A 20 -1.81 -16.83 45.58
C LEU A 20 -0.90 -17.07 44.37
N GLY A 21 -0.92 -18.33 43.93
CA GLY A 21 -0.57 -18.74 42.57
C GLY A 21 -1.73 -18.71 41.57
N ASN A 22 -1.36 -19.12 40.35
CA ASN A 22 -2.12 -19.42 39.12
C ASN A 22 -2.20 -18.22 38.14
N GLY A 23 -1.49 -18.23 37.00
CA GLY A 23 -1.43 -19.27 35.96
C GLY A 23 -2.65 -19.10 35.06
N ILE A 24 -2.61 -18.27 34.00
CA ILE A 24 -2.08 -18.52 32.65
C ILE A 24 -2.60 -19.83 32.02
N TYR A 25 -3.56 -19.64 31.10
CA TYR A 25 -4.26 -20.57 30.21
C TYR A 25 -5.18 -21.66 30.83
N VAL A 26 -6.48 -21.42 30.72
CA VAL A 26 -7.49 -22.49 30.54
C VAL A 26 -8.32 -22.16 29.30
N SER A 27 -8.24 -23.07 28.34
CA SER A 27 -9.19 -23.23 27.24
C SER A 27 -10.56 -23.62 27.78
N ASP A 28 -11.63 -22.96 27.35
CA ASP A 28 -12.93 -23.62 27.29
C ASP A 28 -13.75 -23.15 26.09
N THR A 29 -14.04 -24.14 25.25
CA THR A 29 -15.04 -24.17 24.20
C THR A 29 -16.45 -24.18 24.81
N SER A 30 -17.27 -23.15 24.57
CA SER A 30 -18.71 -23.28 24.23
C SER A 30 -19.40 -21.90 24.19
N GLY A 31 -20.43 -21.79 23.34
CA GLY A 31 -21.00 -20.54 22.84
C GLY A 31 -21.48 -19.50 23.86
N HIS A 32 -21.24 -18.22 23.55
CA HIS A 32 -22.26 -17.20 23.22
C HIS A 32 -21.54 -15.84 23.02
N GLY A 33 -21.33 -15.47 21.75
CA GLY A 33 -20.78 -14.17 21.37
C GLY A 33 -21.85 -13.08 21.40
N SER A 34 -21.70 -12.09 22.28
CA SER A 34 -22.26 -10.73 22.12
C SER A 34 -21.66 -9.74 23.13
N SER A 35 -21.44 -10.15 24.38
CA SER A 35 -21.21 -9.16 25.47
C SER A 35 -19.88 -8.39 25.36
N ALA A 36 -18.79 -9.03 24.90
CA ALA A 36 -17.49 -8.35 24.78
C ALA A 36 -17.45 -7.29 23.66
N ARG A 37 -18.29 -7.43 22.63
CA ARG A 37 -18.44 -6.46 21.54
C ARG A 37 -19.29 -5.26 21.98
N ASP A 38 -20.36 -5.53 22.71
CA ASP A 38 -21.27 -4.51 23.24
C ASP A 38 -20.59 -3.64 24.30
N ASP A 39 -19.75 -4.25 25.15
CA ASP A 39 -18.94 -3.55 26.15
C ASP A 39 -17.92 -2.58 25.53
N ARG A 40 -17.33 -2.96 24.39
CA ARG A 40 -16.39 -2.09 23.64
C ARG A 40 -17.10 -0.95 22.94
N LEU A 41 -18.29 -1.20 22.37
CA LEU A 41 -19.11 -0.17 21.74
C LEU A 41 -19.64 0.86 22.75
N ALA A 42 -20.06 0.42 23.94
CA ALA A 42 -20.52 1.28 25.03
C ALA A 42 -19.41 2.22 25.53
N ARG A 43 -18.18 1.71 25.68
CA ARG A 43 -17.00 2.53 26.06
C ARG A 43 -16.65 3.56 24.98
N ARG A 44 -16.78 3.20 23.69
CA ARG A 44 -16.60 4.12 22.55
C ARG A 44 -17.64 5.25 22.57
N GLN A 45 -18.92 4.93 22.78
CA GLN A 45 -19.99 5.94 22.83
C GLN A 45 -19.84 6.89 24.03
N MET A 46 -19.41 6.39 25.20
CA MET A 46 -19.14 7.22 26.38
C MET A 46 -18.01 8.23 26.13
N ARG A 47 -16.92 7.82 25.44
CA ARG A 47 -15.80 8.70 25.08
C ARG A 47 -16.24 9.80 24.10
N VAL A 48 -17.06 9.47 23.11
CA VAL A 48 -17.63 10.45 22.15
C VAL A 48 -18.55 11.45 22.85
N LYS A 49 -19.39 10.99 23.78
CA LYS A 49 -20.29 11.86 24.56
C LYS A 49 -19.50 12.83 25.45
N LYS A 50 -18.41 12.36 26.08
CA LYS A 50 -17.51 13.18 26.90
C LYS A 50 -16.71 14.20 26.07
N ALA A 51 -16.33 13.86 24.84
CA ALA A 51 -15.68 14.77 23.90
C ALA A 51 -16.63 15.86 23.39
N ARG A 52 -17.89 15.52 23.07
CA ARG A 52 -18.92 16.49 22.66
C ARG A 52 -19.31 17.44 23.80
N ALA A 53 -19.37 16.97 25.03
CA ALA A 53 -19.63 17.81 26.21
C ALA A 53 -18.50 18.83 26.50
N ARG A 54 -17.25 18.52 26.12
CA ARG A 54 -16.13 19.47 26.22
C ARG A 54 -16.18 20.56 25.14
N LYS A 55 -16.71 20.25 23.96
CA LYS A 55 -16.80 21.20 22.82
C LYS A 55 -17.91 22.25 22.98
N SER A 56 -18.88 22.06 23.87
CA SER A 56 -19.99 23.02 24.08
C SER A 56 -19.68 24.15 25.07
N LYS A 57 -18.47 24.20 25.66
CA LYS A 57 -18.08 25.22 26.67
C LYS A 57 -17.17 26.35 26.16
N GLN A 58 -16.79 26.37 24.88
CA GLN A 58 -16.10 27.53 24.28
C GLN A 58 -17.08 28.33 23.43
N LYS A 59 -17.61 29.43 23.99
CA LYS A 59 -18.30 30.50 23.24
C LYS A 59 -17.25 31.47 22.69
N GLY A 60 -17.23 31.67 21.38
CA GLY A 60 -16.52 32.77 20.70
C GLY A 60 -17.50 33.57 19.82
N THR A 61 -17.39 34.90 19.88
CA THR A 61 -18.19 35.95 19.21
C THR A 61 -17.94 36.01 17.68
N PRO A 62 -18.81 36.67 16.86
CA PRO A 62 -19.03 36.29 15.46
C PRO A 62 -18.13 37.04 14.45
N LEU A 63 -17.56 36.27 13.52
CA LEU A 63 -16.82 36.72 12.32
C LEU A 63 -17.65 37.48 11.26
N CYS A 64 -18.95 37.71 11.49
CA CYS A 64 -19.88 38.19 10.46
C CYS A 64 -19.77 39.71 10.16
N ALA A 65 -19.21 40.50 11.09
CA ALA A 65 -19.10 41.96 10.93
C ALA A 65 -17.93 42.38 10.01
N VAL A 66 -16.85 41.60 9.97
CA VAL A 66 -15.63 41.93 9.21
C VAL A 66 -15.82 41.67 7.70
N ALA A 67 -16.48 40.56 7.34
CA ALA A 67 -16.78 40.24 5.94
C ALA A 67 -17.72 41.28 5.28
N SER A 68 -18.67 41.80 6.05
CA SER A 68 -19.61 42.82 5.59
C SER A 68 -18.91 44.16 5.32
N ALA A 69 -17.93 44.53 6.15
CA ALA A 69 -17.15 45.76 5.96
C ALA A 69 -16.24 45.69 4.73
N VAL A 70 -15.60 44.54 4.48
CA VAL A 70 -14.74 44.33 3.30
C VAL A 70 -15.53 44.41 1.99
N PHE A 71 -16.75 43.87 1.97
CA PHE A 71 -17.62 43.91 0.80
C PHE A 71 -18.10 45.33 0.46
N VAL A 72 -18.40 46.15 1.48
CA VAL A 72 -18.80 47.55 1.29
C VAL A 72 -17.63 48.39 0.78
N VAL A 73 -16.43 48.19 1.29
CA VAL A 73 -15.22 48.88 0.79
C VAL A 73 -14.94 48.52 -0.66
N TYR A 74 -15.07 47.23 -1.03
CA TYR A 74 -14.92 46.77 -2.40
C TYR A 74 -15.93 47.41 -3.36
N LEU A 75 -17.20 47.49 -2.96
CA LEU A 75 -18.27 48.15 -3.73
C LEU A 75 -17.99 49.64 -3.95
N VAL A 76 -17.54 50.35 -2.92
CA VAL A 76 -17.18 51.78 -3.03
C VAL A 76 -15.99 51.97 -3.97
N MET A 77 -14.97 51.12 -3.89
CA MET A 77 -13.82 51.17 -4.82
C MET A 77 -14.25 50.90 -6.27
N CYS A 78 -15.14 49.93 -6.51
CA CYS A 78 -15.68 49.68 -7.85
C CYS A 78 -16.46 50.88 -8.39
N VAL A 79 -17.29 51.54 -7.58
CA VAL A 79 -18.05 52.73 -8.01
C VAL A 79 -17.14 53.90 -8.35
N VAL A 80 -16.10 54.15 -7.56
CA VAL A 80 -15.10 55.20 -7.83
C VAL A 80 -14.31 54.90 -9.09
N PHE A 81 -13.89 53.65 -9.29
CA PHE A 81 -13.18 53.21 -10.50
C PHE A 81 -14.03 53.36 -11.76
N PHE A 82 -15.31 52.98 -11.70
CA PHE A 82 -16.25 53.18 -12.82
C PHE A 82 -16.49 54.66 -13.13
N ARG A 83 -16.46 55.54 -12.13
CA ARG A 83 -16.72 56.98 -12.28
C ARG A 83 -15.57 57.75 -12.95
N ASN A 84 -14.36 57.17 -13.01
CA ASN A 84 -13.18 57.77 -13.64
C ASN A 84 -12.78 57.18 -15.00
N MET A 85 -13.54 56.19 -15.53
CA MET A 85 -13.29 55.65 -16.87
C MET A 85 -13.80 56.58 -18.00
N PRO A 86 -13.06 56.69 -19.13
CA PRO A 86 -13.50 57.37 -20.35
C PRO A 86 -14.82 56.81 -20.90
N GLU A 87 -15.65 57.68 -21.47
CA GLU A 87 -17.05 57.37 -21.85
C GLU A 87 -17.18 56.22 -22.88
N ALA A 88 -16.18 56.05 -23.74
CA ALA A 88 -16.10 54.97 -24.73
C ALA A 88 -15.91 53.57 -24.10
N GLU A 89 -15.23 53.47 -22.95
CA GLU A 89 -14.97 52.18 -22.28
C GLU A 89 -16.14 51.73 -21.39
N ARG A 90 -16.93 52.67 -20.85
CA ARG A 90 -18.16 52.36 -20.09
C ARG A 90 -19.21 51.63 -20.91
N GLN A 91 -19.41 52.03 -22.17
CA GLN A 91 -20.39 51.43 -23.08
C GLN A 91 -20.03 49.98 -23.44
N VAL A 92 -18.74 49.68 -23.62
CA VAL A 92 -18.23 48.34 -23.93
C VAL A 92 -18.26 47.42 -22.70
N GLY A 93 -17.98 47.94 -21.50
CA GLY A 93 -18.08 47.18 -20.25
C GLY A 93 -19.52 46.81 -19.86
N LEU A 94 -20.46 47.76 -19.98
CA LEU A 94 -21.88 47.55 -19.65
C LEU A 94 -22.58 46.56 -20.59
N SER A 95 -22.21 46.54 -21.88
CA SER A 95 -22.75 45.57 -22.84
C SER A 95 -22.26 44.14 -22.58
N LYS A 96 -20.97 43.96 -22.21
CA LYS A 96 -20.41 42.65 -21.82
C LYS A 96 -21.03 42.11 -20.53
N VAL A 97 -21.22 42.95 -19.51
CA VAL A 97 -21.86 42.54 -18.25
C VAL A 97 -23.33 42.21 -18.44
N ARG A 98 -24.08 43.00 -19.24
CA ARG A 98 -25.47 42.68 -19.61
C ARG A 98 -25.57 41.34 -20.34
N GLY A 99 -24.66 41.06 -21.27
CA GLY A 99 -24.60 39.77 -21.97
C GLY A 99 -24.29 38.59 -21.05
N LEU A 100 -23.43 38.77 -20.04
CA LEU A 100 -23.10 37.73 -19.05
C LEU A 100 -24.29 37.43 -18.12
N VAL A 101 -25.00 38.47 -17.68
CA VAL A 101 -26.20 38.35 -16.85
C VAL A 101 -27.33 37.67 -17.63
N GLN A 102 -27.55 38.02 -18.90
CA GLN A 102 -28.54 37.38 -19.77
C GLN A 102 -28.24 35.89 -19.96
N LYS A 103 -26.99 35.52 -20.28
CA LYS A 103 -26.58 34.11 -20.40
C LYS A 103 -26.77 33.32 -19.11
N THR A 104 -26.52 33.95 -17.97
CA THR A 104 -26.69 33.31 -16.65
C THR A 104 -28.16 33.12 -16.32
N GLN A 105 -29.01 34.11 -16.61
CA GLN A 105 -30.46 34.01 -16.43
C GLN A 105 -31.09 32.94 -17.34
N GLU A 106 -30.64 32.83 -18.60
CA GLU A 106 -31.07 31.76 -19.52
C GLU A 106 -30.65 30.37 -19.05
N ARG A 107 -29.43 30.22 -18.51
CA ARG A 107 -28.96 28.95 -17.91
C ARG A 107 -29.81 28.54 -16.72
N VAL A 108 -30.11 29.47 -15.81
CA VAL A 108 -30.95 29.23 -14.64
C VAL A 108 -32.39 28.87 -15.05
N LYS A 109 -32.93 29.50 -16.10
CA LYS A 109 -34.26 29.19 -16.64
C LYS A 109 -34.31 27.78 -17.24
N LYS A 110 -33.32 27.39 -18.05
CA LYS A 110 -33.19 26.03 -18.60
C LYS A 110 -33.09 24.96 -17.50
N THR A 111 -32.31 25.21 -16.45
CA THR A 111 -32.18 24.28 -15.33
C THR A 111 -33.49 24.13 -14.55
N LYS A 112 -34.24 25.23 -14.33
CA LYS A 112 -35.57 25.19 -13.70
C LYS A 112 -36.60 24.43 -14.55
N GLU A 113 -36.57 24.58 -15.86
CA GLU A 113 -37.46 23.85 -16.78
C GLU A 113 -37.14 22.34 -16.82
N GLN A 114 -35.85 21.97 -16.83
CA GLN A 114 -35.43 20.57 -16.74
C GLN A 114 -35.83 19.91 -15.42
N VAL A 115 -35.67 20.60 -14.29
CA VAL A 115 -36.07 20.10 -12.97
C VAL A 115 -37.61 20.00 -12.85
N SER A 116 -38.36 20.95 -13.41
CA SER A 116 -39.83 20.91 -13.45
C SER A 116 -40.36 19.75 -14.33
N SER A 117 -39.65 19.38 -15.40
CA SER A 117 -40.03 18.24 -16.25
C SER A 117 -39.76 16.89 -15.58
N LYS A 118 -38.66 16.75 -14.82
CA LYS A 118 -38.35 15.53 -14.04
C LYS A 118 -39.33 15.30 -12.89
N LEU A 119 -39.83 16.36 -12.26
CA LEU A 119 -40.80 16.27 -11.16
C LEU A 119 -42.23 15.97 -11.61
N ARG A 120 -42.59 16.21 -12.88
CA ARG A 120 -43.93 15.89 -13.41
C ARG A 120 -44.12 14.42 -13.81
N ASN A 121 -43.04 13.68 -14.04
CA ASN A 121 -43.10 12.27 -14.43
C ASN A 121 -43.08 11.27 -13.25
N PHE A 122 -42.96 11.76 -12.00
CA PHE A 122 -42.87 10.90 -10.80
C PHE A 122 -44.16 10.82 -9.97
N GLY A 123 -45.27 11.36 -10.47
CA GLY A 123 -46.53 11.45 -9.72
C GLY A 123 -47.73 10.89 -10.48
N ARG A 124 -47.82 9.57 -10.64
CA ARG A 124 -49.08 8.81 -10.82
C ARG A 124 -48.81 7.30 -10.89
N GLY A 125 -49.23 6.56 -9.86
CA GLY A 125 -49.24 5.09 -9.81
C GLY A 125 -49.38 4.59 -8.38
N GLU A 126 -50.55 4.06 -8.05
CA GLU A 126 -51.13 3.86 -6.71
C GLU A 126 -50.52 2.76 -5.84
N SER A 127 -50.70 2.95 -4.53
CA SER A 127 -50.59 1.95 -3.47
C SER A 127 -51.48 0.73 -3.74
N ALA A 128 -50.85 -0.44 -3.85
CA ALA A 128 -51.49 -1.72 -3.53
C ALA A 128 -50.56 -2.52 -2.61
N LYS A 129 -51.05 -2.79 -1.39
CA LYS A 129 -50.49 -3.78 -0.48
C LYS A 129 -50.49 -5.13 -1.17
N ASN A 130 -49.34 -5.80 -1.26
CA ASN A 130 -49.25 -7.25 -1.26
C ASN A 130 -47.90 -7.69 -0.71
N SER A 131 -47.98 -8.40 0.42
CA SER A 131 -46.99 -9.35 0.92
C SER A 131 -46.71 -10.44 -0.12
N ALA A 132 -45.49 -11.00 -0.05
CA ALA A 132 -45.00 -12.18 -0.76
C ALA A 132 -44.45 -11.96 -2.19
N SER A 133 -43.13 -11.75 -2.30
CA SER A 133 -42.18 -12.81 -2.68
C SER A 133 -40.84 -12.16 -3.04
N ALA A 134 -39.90 -12.23 -2.08
CA ALA A 134 -38.49 -12.11 -2.40
C ALA A 134 -38.11 -13.38 -3.19
N GLY A 135 -38.24 -13.31 -4.52
CA GLY A 135 -37.85 -14.35 -5.45
C GLY A 135 -36.39 -14.18 -5.87
N SER A 136 -35.52 -14.93 -5.19
CA SER A 136 -34.21 -15.43 -5.65
C SER A 136 -33.33 -14.50 -6.50
N VAL A 137 -32.56 -13.64 -5.84
CA VAL A 137 -31.19 -13.41 -6.28
C VAL A 137 -30.37 -14.57 -5.74
N ALA A 138 -29.84 -15.38 -6.65
CA ALA A 138 -29.05 -16.56 -6.36
C ALA A 138 -27.97 -16.26 -5.31
N ALA A 139 -27.81 -17.18 -4.35
CA ALA A 139 -26.82 -17.13 -3.29
C ALA A 139 -25.42 -16.84 -3.85
N SER A 140 -24.97 -15.59 -3.73
CA SER A 140 -23.55 -15.29 -3.60
C SER A 140 -23.25 -15.39 -2.11
N GLN A 141 -22.29 -16.21 -1.72
CA GLN A 141 -21.77 -16.18 -0.37
C GLN A 141 -21.22 -14.77 -0.14
N GLN A 142 -21.94 -13.93 0.62
CA GLN A 142 -21.38 -12.67 1.08
C GLN A 142 -20.23 -13.01 2.03
N HIS A 143 -19.00 -12.94 1.52
CA HIS A 143 -17.82 -13.00 2.36
C HIS A 143 -17.78 -11.76 3.24
N PHE A 144 -18.30 -11.87 4.46
CA PHE A 144 -18.34 -10.76 5.41
C PHE A 144 -16.97 -10.07 5.50
N GLY A 145 -16.92 -8.76 5.25
CA GLY A 145 -15.69 -7.96 5.28
C GLY A 145 -14.86 -7.93 3.99
N ILE A 146 -15.25 -8.65 2.93
CA ILE A 146 -14.61 -8.56 1.61
C ILE A 146 -15.56 -7.81 0.66
N PRO A 147 -15.17 -6.63 0.17
CA PRO A 147 -15.93 -5.91 -0.85
C PRO A 147 -16.05 -6.71 -2.15
N VAL A 148 -17.12 -6.50 -2.91
CA VAL A 148 -17.26 -7.09 -4.26
C VAL A 148 -16.19 -6.49 -5.18
N GLY A 149 -15.47 -7.35 -5.90
CA GLY A 149 -14.51 -6.92 -6.91
C GLY A 149 -15.22 -6.21 -8.07
N LYS A 150 -14.65 -5.09 -8.51
CA LYS A 150 -15.12 -4.32 -9.67
C LYS A 150 -13.98 -4.26 -10.69
N TRP A 151 -14.32 -4.26 -11.98
CA TRP A 151 -13.34 -3.96 -13.01
C TRP A 151 -14.01 -3.16 -14.15
N PRO A 152 -13.35 -2.12 -14.68
CA PRO A 152 -12.13 -1.49 -14.15
C PRO A 152 -12.39 -0.76 -12.82
N VAL A 153 -11.37 -0.63 -11.96
CA VAL A 153 -11.43 0.18 -10.71
C VAL A 153 -10.72 1.50 -10.94
N SER A 154 -11.42 2.62 -11.03
CA SER A 154 -10.79 3.93 -11.26
C SER A 154 -10.88 4.83 -10.05
N ILE A 155 -9.80 5.53 -9.70
CA ILE A 155 -9.86 6.62 -8.71
C ILE A 155 -10.88 7.71 -9.13
N ARG A 156 -11.08 7.88 -10.44
CA ARG A 156 -12.05 8.84 -11.01
C ARG A 156 -13.51 8.45 -10.78
N ASP A 157 -13.77 7.16 -10.57
CA ASP A 157 -15.12 6.66 -10.28
C ASP A 157 -15.44 6.72 -8.76
N GLU A 158 -14.44 7.06 -7.95
CA GLU A 158 -14.52 7.20 -6.49
C GLU A 158 -14.69 8.68 -6.07
N ASP A 159 -15.15 9.56 -6.97
CA ASP A 159 -15.47 10.96 -6.68
C ASP A 159 -16.41 11.07 -5.46
N GLY A 160 -15.88 11.57 -4.34
CA GLY A 160 -16.59 11.69 -3.06
C GLY A 160 -16.38 10.54 -2.05
N ASN A 161 -15.59 9.52 -2.41
CA ASN A 161 -15.19 8.41 -1.53
C ASN A 161 -13.71 8.52 -1.10
N PHE A 162 -13.31 9.75 -0.78
CA PHE A 162 -12.00 10.07 -0.19
C PHE A 162 -12.14 10.14 1.33
N GLU A 163 -11.08 9.79 2.03
CA GLU A 163 -10.97 9.94 3.47
C GLU A 163 -9.98 11.03 3.84
N GLU A 164 -10.34 11.81 4.86
CA GLU A 164 -9.46 12.81 5.44
C GLU A 164 -8.57 12.14 6.49
N ILE A 165 -7.29 12.03 6.18
CA ILE A 165 -6.29 11.55 7.12
C ILE A 165 -5.49 12.74 7.67
N LYS A 166 -4.98 12.59 8.89
CA LYS A 166 -3.98 13.53 9.41
C LYS A 166 -2.65 13.20 8.76
N HIS A 167 -1.98 14.22 8.24
CA HIS A 167 -0.66 14.04 7.65
C HIS A 167 0.31 13.53 8.74
N PRO A 168 0.98 12.38 8.56
CA PRO A 168 1.71 11.74 9.65
C PRO A 168 3.02 12.47 10.02
N GLY A 169 3.50 13.36 9.16
CA GLY A 169 4.55 14.33 9.48
C GLY A 169 4.16 15.51 10.41
N TYR A 170 2.86 15.74 10.70
CA TYR A 170 2.39 16.87 11.54
C TYR A 170 1.68 16.37 12.80
N GLU A 171 2.41 16.30 13.93
CA GLU A 171 1.89 15.73 15.19
C GLU A 171 0.72 16.51 15.80
N ASP A 172 0.67 17.82 15.57
CA ASP A 172 -0.44 18.66 16.02
C ASP A 172 -1.72 18.44 15.19
N GLY A 173 -1.62 17.71 14.08
CA GLY A 173 -2.70 17.48 13.13
C GLY A 173 -3.12 18.77 12.40
N SER A 174 -2.21 19.73 12.26
CA SER A 174 -2.44 20.99 11.53
C SER A 174 -2.67 20.79 10.04
N VAL A 175 -2.15 19.70 9.47
CA VAL A 175 -2.33 19.34 8.06
C VAL A 175 -3.15 18.07 7.94
N THR A 176 -4.18 18.14 7.10
CA THR A 176 -4.97 16.98 6.67
C THR A 176 -4.76 16.74 5.18
N MET A 177 -4.84 15.48 4.79
CA MET A 177 -4.75 15.05 3.40
C MET A 177 -6.04 14.34 3.03
N SER A 178 -6.56 14.67 1.85
CA SER A 178 -7.65 13.91 1.23
C SER A 178 -7.03 12.80 0.41
N VAL A 179 -7.20 11.55 0.85
CA VAL A 179 -6.65 10.37 0.18
C VAL A 179 -7.77 9.44 -0.25
N PRO A 180 -7.58 8.65 -1.32
CA PRO A 180 -8.53 7.59 -1.65
C PRO A 180 -8.67 6.61 -0.48
N GLY A 181 -9.89 6.16 -0.21
CA GLY A 181 -10.12 5.14 0.80
C GLY A 181 -9.50 3.79 0.43
N PHE A 182 -9.10 3.00 1.44
CA PHE A 182 -8.75 1.60 1.20
C PHE A 182 -9.94 0.85 0.59
N TRP A 183 -9.64 -0.05 -0.35
CA TRP A 183 -10.63 -0.96 -0.91
C TRP A 183 -11.42 -1.70 0.19
N ALA A 184 -10.71 -2.17 1.22
CA ALA A 184 -11.33 -2.75 2.42
C ALA A 184 -11.14 -1.83 3.63
N ASN A 185 -12.25 -1.40 4.23
CA ASN A 185 -12.27 -0.58 5.45
C ASN A 185 -11.60 -1.24 6.66
N ASP A 186 -11.54 -2.58 6.67
CA ASP A 186 -10.92 -3.37 7.73
C ASP A 186 -10.07 -4.49 7.10
N PRO A 187 -8.76 -4.26 6.86
CA PRO A 187 -7.82 -5.29 6.43
C PRO A 187 -7.82 -6.54 7.30
N VAL A 188 -8.04 -6.40 8.62
CA VAL A 188 -8.09 -7.54 9.55
C VAL A 188 -9.32 -8.38 9.31
N ALA A 189 -10.43 -7.78 8.92
CA ALA A 189 -11.61 -8.54 8.56
C ALA A 189 -11.29 -9.53 7.43
N ILE A 190 -10.36 -9.22 6.52
CA ILE A 190 -9.96 -10.10 5.41
C ILE A 190 -9.30 -11.38 5.93
N HIS A 191 -8.25 -11.30 6.75
CA HIS A 191 -7.53 -12.50 7.21
C HIS A 191 -8.00 -13.03 8.58
N GLN A 192 -8.81 -12.27 9.31
CA GLN A 192 -9.40 -12.64 10.60
C GLN A 192 -8.37 -13.05 11.67
N ASN A 193 -7.17 -12.46 11.59
CA ASN A 193 -6.01 -12.82 12.42
C ASN A 193 -5.67 -14.32 12.43
N LYS A 194 -5.92 -15.01 11.32
CA LYS A 194 -5.58 -16.42 11.09
C LYS A 194 -5.17 -16.60 9.63
N LEU A 195 -4.73 -17.81 9.29
CA LEU A 195 -4.56 -18.16 7.88
C LEU A 195 -5.92 -18.11 7.16
N MET A 196 -5.97 -17.40 6.03
CA MET A 196 -7.19 -17.34 5.21
C MET A 196 -7.57 -18.72 4.69
N THR A 197 -8.87 -18.96 4.50
CA THR A 197 -9.31 -20.09 3.68
C THR A 197 -9.09 -19.76 2.21
N ARG A 198 -8.86 -20.79 1.39
CA ARG A 198 -8.67 -20.62 -0.06
C ARG A 198 -9.83 -19.90 -0.73
N GLU A 199 -11.07 -20.29 -0.43
CA GLU A 199 -12.30 -19.64 -0.90
C GLU A 199 -12.29 -18.14 -0.62
N ARG A 200 -11.86 -17.74 0.58
CA ARG A 200 -11.82 -16.34 1.01
C ARG A 200 -10.71 -15.55 0.32
N ALA A 201 -9.55 -16.17 0.10
CA ALA A 201 -8.46 -15.56 -0.66
C ALA A 201 -8.86 -15.34 -2.14
N LEU A 202 -9.50 -16.34 -2.76
CA LEU A 202 -9.95 -16.28 -4.15
C LEU A 202 -11.18 -15.40 -4.39
N ALA A 203 -11.87 -15.00 -3.32
CA ALA A 203 -12.87 -13.93 -3.38
C ALA A 203 -12.24 -12.53 -3.59
N ILE A 204 -10.92 -12.42 -3.56
CA ILE A 204 -10.19 -11.17 -3.80
C ILE A 204 -9.46 -11.27 -5.13
N GLY A 205 -9.85 -10.41 -6.06
CA GLY A 205 -9.35 -10.40 -7.43
C GLY A 205 -10.50 -10.29 -8.43
N THR A 206 -10.14 -9.92 -9.65
CA THR A 206 -11.08 -9.66 -10.73
C THR A 206 -10.60 -10.25 -12.04
N CYS A 207 -11.57 -10.54 -12.90
CA CYS A 207 -11.35 -10.79 -14.30
C CYS A 207 -11.60 -9.54 -15.12
N ALA A 208 -11.06 -9.50 -16.34
CA ALA A 208 -11.27 -8.39 -17.27
C ALA A 208 -12.71 -8.37 -17.81
N THR A 209 -13.34 -9.56 -17.92
CA THR A 209 -14.72 -9.73 -18.37
C THR A 209 -15.59 -10.28 -17.23
N PRO A 210 -16.86 -9.85 -17.12
CA PRO A 210 -17.78 -10.41 -16.14
C PRO A 210 -18.35 -11.76 -16.60
N ASP A 211 -18.81 -12.59 -15.66
CA ASP A 211 -19.63 -13.77 -15.98
C ASP A 211 -21.05 -13.41 -16.48
N SER A 212 -21.85 -14.42 -16.77
CA SER A 212 -23.26 -14.28 -17.18
C SER A 212 -24.16 -13.60 -16.14
N LYS A 213 -23.70 -13.45 -14.89
CA LYS A 213 -24.40 -12.77 -13.80
C LYS A 213 -23.85 -11.35 -13.55
N GLY A 214 -22.84 -10.90 -14.32
CA GLY A 214 -22.21 -9.60 -14.15
C GLY A 214 -21.09 -9.57 -13.09
N SER A 215 -20.64 -10.72 -12.56
CA SER A 215 -19.58 -10.79 -11.55
C SER A 215 -18.20 -10.81 -12.20
N PHE A 216 -17.29 -9.95 -11.71
CA PHE A 216 -15.88 -9.99 -12.06
C PHE A 216 -15.04 -10.87 -11.13
N THR A 217 -15.55 -11.18 -9.94
CA THR A 217 -14.86 -12.03 -8.95
C THR A 217 -15.28 -13.48 -9.20
N ARG A 218 -14.40 -14.24 -9.87
CA ARG A 218 -14.68 -15.61 -10.31
C ARG A 218 -13.67 -16.65 -9.78
N GLY A 219 -12.69 -16.22 -8.98
CA GLY A 219 -11.66 -17.10 -8.43
C GLY A 219 -10.99 -17.95 -9.53
N ASP A 220 -10.99 -19.27 -9.35
CA ASP A 220 -10.42 -20.23 -10.32
C ASP A 220 -11.14 -20.24 -11.67
N GLU A 221 -12.43 -19.90 -11.71
CA GLU A 221 -13.20 -19.87 -12.96
C GLU A 221 -12.76 -18.72 -13.86
N CYS A 222 -11.92 -17.79 -13.35
CA CYS A 222 -11.30 -16.74 -14.14
C CYS A 222 -10.20 -17.29 -15.06
N PRO A 223 -10.38 -17.24 -16.39
CA PRO A 223 -9.34 -17.63 -17.33
C PRO A 223 -8.05 -16.83 -17.08
N VAL A 224 -6.89 -17.49 -17.17
CA VAL A 224 -5.59 -16.89 -16.84
C VAL A 224 -5.31 -15.62 -17.64
N ASN A 225 -5.69 -15.60 -18.93
CA ASN A 225 -5.56 -14.45 -19.81
C ASN A 225 -6.55 -13.32 -19.51
N GLU A 226 -7.58 -13.56 -18.71
CA GLU A 226 -8.53 -12.54 -18.25
C GLU A 226 -8.22 -12.04 -16.83
N ARG A 227 -7.26 -12.65 -16.11
CA ARG A 227 -6.90 -12.19 -14.76
C ARG A 227 -6.28 -10.80 -14.85
N THR A 228 -6.88 -9.86 -14.12
CA THR A 228 -6.49 -8.45 -14.14
C THR A 228 -5.23 -8.23 -13.32
N ILE A 229 -4.39 -7.29 -13.76
CA ILE A 229 -3.21 -6.84 -13.04
C ILE A 229 -3.40 -5.37 -12.69
N PHE A 230 -3.13 -5.05 -11.45
CA PHE A 230 -2.96 -3.69 -10.99
C PHE A 230 -1.47 -3.45 -10.75
N VAL A 231 -0.95 -2.30 -11.17
CA VAL A 231 0.44 -1.85 -10.97
C VAL A 231 0.43 -0.53 -10.20
N ALA A 232 0.96 -0.55 -9.00
CA ALA A 232 1.13 0.59 -8.12
C ALA A 232 2.56 1.14 -8.19
N ILE A 233 2.66 2.44 -8.40
CA ILE A 233 3.92 3.16 -8.50
C ILE A 233 3.87 4.33 -7.51
N ALA A 234 4.85 4.39 -6.62
CA ALA A 234 5.16 5.61 -5.89
C ALA A 234 6.27 6.36 -6.64
N SER A 235 6.00 7.59 -7.07
CA SER A 235 6.92 8.42 -7.85
C SER A 235 7.21 9.70 -7.09
N TYR A 236 8.45 9.85 -6.60
CA TYR A 236 8.90 11.09 -6.00
C TYR A 236 9.78 11.86 -6.98
N ARG A 237 9.22 12.89 -7.62
CA ARG A 237 9.92 13.79 -8.55
C ARG A 237 10.75 13.06 -9.62
N ASP A 238 10.30 11.88 -10.04
CA ASP A 238 11.06 11.01 -10.95
C ASP A 238 10.64 11.22 -12.40
N PHE A 239 11.56 11.75 -13.22
CA PHE A 239 11.30 12.03 -14.63
C PHE A 239 11.04 10.76 -15.47
N GLN A 240 11.51 9.59 -15.03
CA GLN A 240 11.35 8.32 -15.76
C GLN A 240 10.02 7.62 -15.48
N CYS A 241 9.21 8.14 -14.57
CA CYS A 241 7.91 7.55 -14.24
C CYS A 241 7.03 7.32 -15.49
N ARG A 242 7.00 8.30 -16.39
CA ARG A 242 6.28 8.18 -17.67
C ARG A 242 6.81 7.05 -18.57
N ASP A 243 8.12 6.80 -18.55
CA ASP A 243 8.75 5.73 -19.35
C ASP A 243 8.41 4.36 -18.77
N THR A 244 8.36 4.27 -17.44
CA THR A 244 7.87 3.08 -16.73
C THR A 244 6.43 2.77 -17.12
N VAL A 245 5.54 3.77 -17.04
CA VAL A 245 4.13 3.65 -17.44
C VAL A 245 4.00 3.25 -18.91
N ASP A 246 4.75 3.89 -19.81
CA ASP A 246 4.74 3.53 -21.23
C ASP A 246 5.18 2.08 -21.45
N SER A 247 6.25 1.63 -20.77
CA SER A 247 6.74 0.25 -20.89
C SER A 247 5.77 -0.79 -20.35
N ILE A 248 5.03 -0.48 -19.27
CA ILE A 248 4.00 -1.36 -18.71
C ILE A 248 2.96 -1.70 -19.78
N PHE A 249 2.44 -0.66 -20.46
CA PHE A 249 1.39 -0.84 -21.45
C PHE A 249 1.91 -1.33 -22.80
N SER A 250 2.96 -0.71 -23.36
CA SER A 250 3.48 -1.08 -24.69
C SER A 250 4.01 -2.51 -24.76
N ARG A 251 4.46 -3.06 -23.63
CA ARG A 251 5.10 -4.39 -23.57
C ARG A 251 4.21 -5.47 -22.96
N ALA A 252 3.01 -5.14 -22.51
CA ALA A 252 2.03 -6.14 -22.13
C ALA A 252 1.50 -6.85 -23.40
N ALA A 253 1.32 -8.18 -23.31
CA ALA A 253 0.61 -8.94 -24.34
C ALA A 253 -0.91 -8.65 -24.30
N HIS A 254 -1.43 -8.36 -23.11
CA HIS A 254 -2.82 -7.99 -22.86
C HIS A 254 -2.87 -6.67 -22.08
N PRO A 255 -2.65 -5.51 -22.71
CA PRO A 255 -2.70 -4.24 -22.00
C PRO A 255 -4.10 -3.94 -21.42
N GLU A 256 -5.18 -4.48 -21.99
CA GLU A 256 -6.58 -4.25 -21.57
C GLU A 256 -6.93 -4.77 -20.16
N ARG A 257 -6.15 -5.72 -19.63
CA ARG A 257 -6.32 -6.27 -18.27
C ARG A 257 -5.38 -5.61 -17.25
N VAL A 258 -4.56 -4.66 -17.68
CA VAL A 258 -3.60 -3.95 -16.83
C VAL A 258 -4.18 -2.60 -16.42
N ARG A 259 -4.06 -2.27 -15.14
CA ARG A 259 -4.36 -0.94 -14.62
C ARG A 259 -3.16 -0.41 -13.86
N VAL A 260 -2.87 0.87 -14.00
CA VAL A 260 -1.75 1.52 -13.33
C VAL A 260 -2.28 2.61 -12.40
N GLY A 261 -1.92 2.53 -11.12
CA GLY A 261 -2.13 3.57 -10.13
C GLY A 261 -0.80 4.19 -9.76
N VAL A 262 -0.67 5.51 -9.90
CA VAL A 262 0.53 6.24 -9.53
C VAL A 262 0.19 7.24 -8.45
N VAL A 263 0.97 7.25 -7.37
CA VAL A 263 1.05 8.45 -6.54
C VAL A 263 2.25 9.25 -6.99
N ASP A 264 1.97 10.44 -7.53
CA ASP A 264 2.93 11.27 -8.25
C ASP A 264 3.21 12.53 -7.45
N GLN A 265 4.33 12.50 -6.74
CA GLN A 265 4.73 13.49 -5.75
C GLN A 265 5.66 14.50 -6.45
N ILE A 266 5.12 15.64 -6.85
CA ILE A 266 5.76 16.59 -7.75
C ILE A 266 5.80 18.01 -7.18
N VAL A 267 6.72 18.83 -7.69
CA VAL A 267 6.72 20.29 -7.53
C VAL A 267 6.13 20.93 -8.79
N PRO A 268 4.95 21.59 -8.70
CA PRO A 268 4.31 22.22 -9.84
C PRO A 268 5.21 23.22 -10.57
N GLY A 269 5.40 23.02 -11.87
CA GLY A 269 6.22 23.90 -12.72
C GLY A 269 7.71 23.55 -12.77
N GLU A 270 8.17 22.63 -11.92
CA GLU A 270 9.54 22.08 -11.96
C GLU A 270 9.56 20.68 -12.56
N ASP A 271 8.67 19.81 -12.07
CA ASP A 271 8.66 18.40 -12.42
C ASP A 271 7.56 18.07 -13.46
N GLY A 272 7.77 17.00 -14.23
CA GLY A 272 6.78 16.50 -15.18
C GLY A 272 5.99 15.33 -14.60
N SER A 273 4.68 15.29 -14.83
CA SER A 273 3.83 14.20 -14.33
C SER A 273 3.98 12.90 -15.13
N CYS A 274 3.72 11.77 -14.47
CA CYS A 274 3.76 10.42 -15.02
C CYS A 274 2.73 10.16 -16.15
N ASP A 275 1.60 10.87 -16.18
CA ASP A 275 0.57 10.73 -17.22
C ASP A 275 0.75 11.67 -18.41
N VAL A 276 1.82 12.45 -18.43
CA VAL A 276 2.14 13.36 -19.53
C VAL A 276 3.12 12.66 -20.48
N PRO A 277 2.69 12.32 -21.71
CA PRO A 277 3.59 11.71 -22.69
C PRO A 277 4.70 12.66 -23.16
N HIS A 278 5.76 12.10 -23.75
CA HIS A 278 6.87 12.88 -24.34
C HIS A 278 6.43 13.77 -25.50
N LEU A 279 5.58 13.25 -26.38
CA LEU A 279 4.94 14.02 -27.43
C LEU A 279 3.48 14.28 -27.06
N PRO A 280 2.90 15.44 -27.38
CA PRO A 280 1.47 15.65 -27.19
C PRO A 280 0.66 14.58 -27.92
N CYS A 281 -0.43 14.09 -27.32
CA CYS A 281 -1.31 13.10 -27.97
C CYS A 281 -1.89 13.59 -29.31
N SER A 282 -1.88 14.90 -29.58
CA SER A 282 -2.28 15.47 -30.87
C SER A 282 -1.24 15.25 -31.98
N GLN A 283 0.03 15.07 -31.62
CA GLN A 283 1.13 14.78 -32.55
C GLN A 283 1.36 13.28 -32.69
N ASP A 284 1.31 12.56 -31.58
CA ASP A 284 1.39 11.09 -31.54
C ASP A 284 0.26 10.51 -30.68
N PRO A 285 -0.90 10.20 -31.28
CA PRO A 285 -2.03 9.63 -30.55
C PRO A 285 -1.87 8.14 -30.23
N ILE A 286 -0.88 7.45 -30.82
CA ILE A 286 -0.75 5.99 -30.73
C ILE A 286 0.24 5.53 -29.66
N GLN A 287 0.92 6.45 -28.98
CA GLN A 287 1.73 6.14 -27.80
C GLN A 287 0.88 5.64 -26.63
N SER A 288 1.48 4.80 -25.78
CA SER A 288 0.74 3.98 -24.81
C SER A 288 -0.02 4.81 -23.78
N ILE A 289 0.59 5.87 -23.26
CA ILE A 289 -0.07 6.77 -22.29
C ILE A 289 -1.35 7.38 -22.88
N CYS A 290 -1.37 7.71 -24.18
CA CYS A 290 -2.57 8.25 -24.83
C CYS A 290 -3.63 7.17 -25.06
N LEU A 291 -3.23 5.99 -25.53
CA LEU A 291 -4.14 4.87 -25.78
C LEU A 291 -4.80 4.34 -24.50
N PHE A 292 -4.03 4.24 -23.42
CA PHE A 292 -4.44 3.62 -22.16
C PHE A 292 -4.69 4.64 -21.04
N LYS A 293 -4.95 5.91 -21.37
CA LYS A 293 -5.20 6.98 -20.40
C LYS A 293 -6.31 6.67 -19.39
N ASN A 294 -7.32 5.88 -19.80
CA ASN A 294 -8.43 5.47 -18.93
C ASN A 294 -8.07 4.31 -17.98
N GLN A 295 -6.91 3.68 -18.19
CA GLN A 295 -6.32 2.64 -17.35
C GLN A 295 -5.17 3.17 -16.48
N LEU A 296 -4.80 4.44 -16.63
CA LEU A 296 -3.82 5.13 -15.80
C LEU A 296 -4.54 6.08 -14.85
N ASP A 297 -4.38 5.86 -13.56
CA ASP A 297 -4.84 6.73 -12.49
C ASP A 297 -3.63 7.39 -11.83
N VAL A 298 -3.56 8.72 -11.86
CA VAL A 298 -2.50 9.48 -11.19
C VAL A 298 -3.12 10.31 -10.08
N PHE A 299 -2.74 10.00 -8.85
CA PHE A 299 -3.00 10.82 -7.68
C PHE A 299 -1.80 11.74 -7.46
N GLN A 300 -1.94 12.99 -7.90
CA GLN A 300 -0.89 13.99 -7.74
C GLN A 300 -0.87 14.53 -6.31
N MET A 301 0.32 14.62 -5.73
CA MET A 301 0.55 15.22 -4.42
C MET A 301 1.71 16.22 -4.51
N GLU A 302 1.64 17.29 -3.70
CA GLU A 302 2.78 18.20 -3.53
C GLU A 302 3.96 17.45 -2.88
N ALA A 303 5.14 17.50 -3.51
CA ALA A 303 6.33 16.81 -3.02
C ALA A 303 6.73 17.20 -1.58
N GLU A 304 6.39 18.42 -1.15
CA GLU A 304 6.65 18.91 0.21
C GLU A 304 5.79 18.22 1.29
N LEU A 305 4.75 17.47 0.89
CA LEU A 305 3.90 16.64 1.76
C LEU A 305 4.33 15.15 1.74
N ALA A 306 5.32 14.79 0.93
CA ALA A 306 5.82 13.43 0.87
C ALA A 306 6.62 13.07 2.14
N VAL A 307 6.32 11.90 2.69
CA VAL A 307 6.94 11.37 3.90
C VAL A 307 7.37 9.90 3.73
N GLY A 308 7.70 9.48 2.51
CA GLY A 308 8.20 8.13 2.22
C GLY A 308 7.12 7.11 1.85
N PRO A 309 7.49 5.82 1.73
CA PRO A 309 6.64 4.77 1.20
C PRO A 309 5.46 4.48 2.14
N GLY A 310 4.30 5.03 1.78
CA GLY A 310 3.04 4.93 2.54
C GLY A 310 1.81 5.08 1.67
N GLU A 311 2.00 5.05 0.35
CA GLU A 311 0.99 5.38 -0.63
C GLU A 311 0.32 4.08 -1.11
N TYR A 312 -0.99 4.04 -0.93
CA TYR A 312 -1.83 2.86 -1.10
C TYR A 312 -1.69 2.36 -2.54
N TYR A 313 -1.69 1.03 -2.78
CA TYR A 313 -2.05 0.30 -4.03
C TYR A 313 -1.17 -0.94 -4.34
N SER A 314 -1.61 -1.84 -5.23
CA SER A 314 -1.08 -3.21 -5.44
C SER A 314 -0.30 -3.44 -6.74
N MET A 315 0.59 -4.45 -6.68
CA MET A 315 1.86 -4.64 -7.39
C MET A 315 2.77 -3.43 -7.27
N GLN A 316 3.80 -3.54 -6.46
CA GLN A 316 4.73 -2.44 -6.26
C GLN A 316 5.87 -2.53 -7.28
N SER A 317 6.09 -1.43 -7.99
CA SER A 317 7.27 -1.22 -8.84
C SER A 317 7.84 0.16 -8.56
N ASP A 318 9.16 0.27 -8.59
CA ASP A 318 9.81 1.58 -8.64
C ASP A 318 9.39 2.37 -9.89
N ALA A 319 9.44 3.70 -9.80
CA ALA A 319 9.05 4.62 -10.88
C ALA A 319 10.02 4.65 -12.08
N HIS A 320 11.09 3.87 -12.07
CA HIS A 320 12.17 3.92 -13.07
C HIS A 320 12.60 2.50 -13.44
N VAL A 321 11.61 1.76 -13.89
CA VAL A 321 11.67 0.36 -14.25
C VAL A 321 11.23 0.21 -15.69
N THR A 322 11.85 -0.69 -16.44
CA THR A 322 11.44 -1.01 -17.79
C THR A 322 11.04 -2.48 -17.88
N PHE A 323 9.79 -2.73 -18.27
CA PHE A 323 9.23 -4.09 -18.40
C PHE A 323 9.73 -4.81 -19.66
N THR A 324 9.69 -6.13 -19.67
CA THR A 324 10.02 -6.94 -20.86
C THR A 324 8.79 -7.19 -21.73
N GLN A 325 8.98 -7.50 -23.02
CA GLN A 325 7.90 -7.88 -23.91
C GLN A 325 7.17 -9.14 -23.39
N GLY A 326 5.84 -9.05 -23.26
CA GLY A 326 4.98 -10.12 -22.75
C GLY A 326 5.05 -10.33 -21.23
N TRP A 327 5.52 -9.34 -20.47
CA TRP A 327 5.77 -9.45 -19.02
C TRP A 327 4.54 -9.92 -18.23
N ASP A 328 3.35 -9.46 -18.61
CA ASP A 328 2.09 -9.69 -17.92
C ASP A 328 1.68 -11.17 -17.98
N VAL A 329 1.95 -11.83 -19.11
CA VAL A 329 1.72 -13.27 -19.27
C VAL A 329 2.79 -14.06 -18.52
N ASP A 330 4.06 -13.66 -18.64
CA ASP A 330 5.19 -14.36 -17.99
C ASP A 330 5.04 -14.34 -16.46
N ILE A 331 4.79 -13.17 -15.85
CA ILE A 331 4.71 -13.06 -14.39
C ILE A 331 3.53 -13.86 -13.82
N ILE A 332 2.41 -13.94 -14.55
CA ILE A 332 1.27 -14.77 -14.14
C ILE A 332 1.60 -16.25 -14.29
N GLN A 333 2.25 -16.67 -15.38
CA GLN A 333 2.70 -18.06 -15.51
C GLN A 333 3.62 -18.47 -14.35
N GLN A 334 4.55 -17.58 -13.96
CA GLN A 334 5.41 -17.80 -12.80
C GLN A 334 4.62 -17.87 -11.48
N MET A 335 3.63 -16.99 -11.30
CA MET A 335 2.75 -17.03 -10.13
C MET A 335 1.96 -18.34 -10.06
N GLU A 336 1.33 -18.79 -11.15
CA GLU A 336 0.58 -20.05 -11.13
C GLU A 336 1.49 -21.26 -10.90
N ALA A 337 2.75 -21.20 -11.34
CA ALA A 337 3.72 -22.28 -11.14
C ALA A 337 4.08 -22.51 -9.67
N THR A 338 3.91 -21.52 -8.78
CA THR A 338 4.13 -21.69 -7.34
C THR A 338 3.15 -22.68 -6.72
N LYS A 339 1.93 -22.77 -7.27
CA LYS A 339 0.77 -23.48 -6.72
C LYS A 339 0.36 -23.01 -5.31
N ASP A 340 0.81 -21.82 -4.94
CA ASP A 340 0.60 -21.21 -3.63
C ASP A 340 -0.13 -19.88 -3.81
N GLU A 341 -1.38 -19.82 -3.34
CA GLU A 341 -2.20 -18.60 -3.38
C GLU A 341 -1.66 -17.52 -2.42
N MET A 342 -0.85 -17.92 -1.44
CA MET A 342 -0.15 -17.01 -0.51
C MET A 342 1.25 -16.62 -1.02
N ALA A 343 1.59 -16.93 -2.27
CA ALA A 343 2.87 -16.54 -2.86
C ALA A 343 2.97 -15.04 -3.14
N VAL A 344 4.18 -14.51 -2.91
CA VAL A 344 4.59 -13.18 -3.30
C VAL A 344 5.91 -13.29 -4.06
N LEU A 345 5.86 -13.02 -5.37
CA LEU A 345 7.05 -12.96 -6.22
C LEU A 345 7.72 -11.61 -6.01
N SER A 346 8.92 -11.58 -5.44
CA SER A 346 9.60 -10.33 -5.10
C SER A 346 11.12 -10.47 -5.22
N THR A 347 11.79 -9.40 -5.65
CA THR A 347 13.25 -9.41 -5.81
C THR A 347 13.78 -7.98 -5.96
N TYR A 348 15.06 -7.77 -5.66
CA TYR A 348 15.77 -6.67 -6.28
C TYR A 348 15.86 -6.89 -7.79
N LEU A 349 15.69 -5.81 -8.54
CA LEU A 349 15.75 -5.84 -9.99
C LEU A 349 17.19 -5.72 -10.46
N THR A 350 17.57 -6.48 -11.49
CA THR A 350 18.85 -6.28 -12.17
C THR A 350 18.83 -4.96 -12.94
N ASP A 351 20.02 -4.36 -13.13
CA ASP A 351 20.14 -3.13 -13.92
C ASP A 351 19.66 -3.31 -15.37
N ILE A 352 19.06 -2.27 -15.95
CA ILE A 352 18.52 -2.29 -17.31
C ILE A 352 19.60 -2.37 -18.42
N VAL A 353 20.82 -1.92 -18.17
CA VAL A 353 21.86 -1.85 -19.20
C VAL A 353 22.24 -3.25 -19.68
N GLY A 354 22.02 -3.47 -20.99
CA GLY A 354 22.26 -4.75 -21.64
C GLY A 354 21.29 -5.86 -21.24
N SER A 355 20.21 -5.53 -20.54
CA SER A 355 19.25 -6.52 -20.02
C SER A 355 18.02 -6.71 -20.90
N ILE A 356 17.73 -5.77 -21.81
CA ILE A 356 16.63 -5.87 -22.77
C ILE A 356 17.15 -5.67 -24.18
N ASP A 357 16.69 -6.52 -25.10
CA ASP A 357 16.91 -6.36 -26.54
C ASP A 357 16.13 -5.12 -27.04
N PRO A 358 16.81 -4.09 -27.56
CA PRO A 358 16.15 -2.84 -27.98
C PRO A 358 15.22 -3.02 -29.18
N LYS A 359 15.37 -4.10 -29.97
CA LYS A 359 14.51 -4.36 -31.13
C LYS A 359 13.27 -5.16 -30.78
N THR A 360 13.41 -6.14 -29.88
CA THR A 360 12.34 -7.09 -29.57
C THR A 360 11.67 -6.85 -28.22
N GLY A 361 12.28 -6.04 -27.35
CA GLY A 361 11.82 -5.80 -25.97
C GLY A 361 12.00 -7.02 -25.04
N LYS A 362 12.57 -8.12 -25.52
CA LYS A 362 12.75 -9.35 -24.73
C LYS A 362 13.93 -9.23 -23.76
N SER A 363 13.83 -9.95 -22.64
CA SER A 363 14.95 -10.10 -21.71
C SER A 363 16.16 -10.75 -22.40
N LEU A 364 17.34 -10.18 -22.18
CA LEU A 364 18.65 -10.76 -22.47
C LEU A 364 19.28 -11.40 -21.22
N ARG A 365 18.65 -11.25 -20.05
CA ARG A 365 19.12 -11.83 -18.78
C ARG A 365 18.49 -13.19 -18.54
N HIS A 366 19.34 -14.13 -18.15
CA HIS A 366 18.97 -15.46 -17.66
C HIS A 366 19.32 -15.63 -16.19
N THR A 367 19.61 -14.51 -15.51
CA THR A 367 19.98 -14.42 -14.11
C THR A 367 18.94 -13.61 -13.36
N ARG A 368 18.82 -13.84 -12.05
CA ARG A 368 17.95 -13.08 -11.16
C ARG A 368 18.55 -12.98 -9.75
N PRO A 369 18.33 -11.89 -9.02
CA PRO A 369 18.70 -11.79 -7.62
C PRO A 369 17.87 -12.69 -6.71
N ILE A 370 18.45 -13.13 -5.59
CA ILE A 370 17.76 -13.87 -4.52
C ILE A 370 17.92 -13.11 -3.22
N MET A 371 16.80 -12.79 -2.55
CA MET A 371 16.82 -12.08 -1.28
C MET A 371 17.22 -13.02 -0.14
N CYS A 372 18.48 -12.97 0.29
CA CYS A 372 19.02 -13.83 1.36
C CYS A 372 20.13 -13.18 2.19
N ASN A 373 20.64 -12.03 1.76
CA ASN A 373 21.75 -11.34 2.39
C ASN A 373 21.26 -10.11 3.17
N THR A 374 21.33 -10.16 4.49
CA THR A 374 20.81 -9.13 5.39
C THR A 374 21.78 -8.96 6.55
N GLU A 375 22.00 -7.74 7.00
CA GLU A 375 22.75 -7.45 8.23
C GLU A 375 22.04 -6.39 9.06
N TYR A 376 22.40 -6.28 10.34
CA TYR A 376 21.97 -5.14 11.14
C TYR A 376 22.81 -3.90 10.81
N GLU A 377 22.14 -2.81 10.46
CA GLU A 377 22.75 -1.50 10.33
C GLU A 377 22.26 -0.58 11.46
N GLY A 378 23.15 0.30 11.92
CA GLY A 378 22.81 1.34 12.88
C GLY A 378 22.71 2.71 12.21
N GLY A 379 21.81 3.54 12.69
CA GLY A 379 21.70 4.94 12.26
C GLY A 379 20.98 5.79 13.28
N VAL A 380 20.67 7.04 12.90
CA VAL A 380 19.94 8.01 13.74
C VAL A 380 18.56 7.48 14.16
N GLN A 381 17.94 6.65 13.32
CA GLN A 381 16.62 6.04 13.57
C GLN A 381 16.69 4.77 14.44
N GLY A 382 17.88 4.27 14.76
CA GLY A 382 18.09 3.05 15.53
C GLY A 382 18.75 1.92 14.71
N LYS A 383 19.05 0.82 15.40
CA LYS A 383 19.67 -0.37 14.80
C LYS A 383 18.57 -1.33 14.32
N HIS A 384 18.57 -1.65 13.04
CA HIS A 384 17.54 -2.45 12.36
C HIS A 384 18.17 -3.33 11.28
N LEU A 385 17.44 -4.32 10.78
CA LEU A 385 17.90 -5.16 9.67
C LEU A 385 17.75 -4.41 8.35
N ARG A 386 18.80 -4.46 7.52
CA ARG A 386 18.80 -3.97 6.14
C ARG A 386 19.26 -5.08 5.19
N HIS A 387 18.56 -5.21 4.07
CA HIS A 387 19.01 -6.06 2.97
C HIS A 387 20.25 -5.44 2.30
N LEU A 388 21.29 -6.25 2.14
CA LEU A 388 22.52 -5.87 1.46
C LEU A 388 22.37 -6.10 -0.06
N SER A 389 23.47 -5.97 -0.80
CA SER A 389 23.52 -6.48 -2.16
C SER A 389 23.22 -7.98 -2.16
N GLN A 390 22.32 -8.37 -3.05
CA GLN A 390 21.86 -9.75 -3.16
C GLN A 390 22.67 -10.49 -4.23
N PRO A 391 22.91 -11.80 -4.05
CA PRO A 391 23.53 -12.60 -5.10
C PRO A 391 22.59 -12.69 -6.31
N GLU A 392 23.15 -12.53 -7.49
CA GLU A 392 22.47 -12.74 -8.76
C GLU A 392 23.08 -13.96 -9.48
N ALA A 393 22.24 -14.91 -9.86
CA ALA A 393 22.67 -16.16 -10.48
C ALA A 393 21.61 -16.69 -11.46
N ILE A 394 22.02 -17.67 -12.28
CA ILE A 394 21.08 -18.44 -13.10
C ILE A 394 20.19 -19.26 -12.16
N PRO A 395 18.86 -19.29 -12.36
CA PRO A 395 17.96 -20.14 -11.59
C PRO A 395 18.37 -21.61 -11.69
N GLU A 396 18.48 -22.29 -10.55
CA GLU A 396 18.71 -23.74 -10.50
C GLU A 396 17.41 -24.51 -10.32
N ILE A 397 16.43 -23.92 -9.63
CA ILE A 397 15.03 -24.37 -9.69
C ILE A 397 14.42 -23.87 -11.01
N MET A 398 13.99 -24.82 -11.84
CA MET A 398 13.44 -24.57 -13.17
C MET A 398 11.95 -24.91 -13.24
N GLY A 399 11.19 -24.14 -14.01
CA GLY A 399 9.75 -24.33 -14.22
C GLY A 399 8.87 -23.71 -13.13
N MET A 400 9.45 -23.11 -12.10
CA MET A 400 8.74 -22.34 -11.08
C MET A 400 9.66 -21.34 -10.35
N PRO A 401 9.11 -20.29 -9.72
CA PRO A 401 9.85 -19.42 -8.81
C PRO A 401 10.43 -20.18 -7.61
N GLN A 402 11.57 -19.70 -7.10
CA GLN A 402 12.25 -20.30 -5.94
C GLN A 402 11.89 -19.55 -4.67
N LEU A 403 11.70 -20.28 -3.57
CA LEU A 403 11.46 -19.70 -2.25
C LEU A 403 12.66 -18.87 -1.78
N GLN A 404 12.35 -17.78 -1.06
CA GLN A 404 13.32 -16.93 -0.38
C GLN A 404 12.73 -16.40 0.94
N PRO A 405 13.56 -15.99 1.91
CA PRO A 405 13.08 -15.51 3.21
C PRO A 405 12.45 -14.12 3.17
N TYR A 406 12.94 -13.23 2.31
CA TYR A 406 12.65 -11.80 2.42
C TYR A 406 11.84 -11.26 1.25
N TRP A 407 11.03 -10.24 1.54
CA TRP A 407 10.37 -9.40 0.56
C TRP A 407 11.27 -8.21 0.19
N ALA A 408 11.13 -7.70 -1.03
CA ALA A 408 11.85 -6.55 -1.55
C ALA A 408 10.90 -5.49 -2.12
N ALA A 409 11.21 -4.21 -1.86
CA ALA A 409 10.34 -3.10 -2.24
C ALA A 409 10.37 -2.74 -3.73
N GLY A 410 11.52 -2.91 -4.40
CA GLY A 410 11.68 -2.44 -5.78
C GLY A 410 10.80 -3.19 -6.80
N PHE A 411 10.43 -4.44 -6.51
CA PHE A 411 9.48 -5.22 -7.29
C PHE A 411 8.77 -6.29 -6.46
N SER A 412 7.44 -6.31 -6.53
CA SER A 412 6.61 -7.33 -5.89
C SER A 412 5.32 -7.60 -6.68
N PHE A 413 5.07 -8.87 -7.02
CA PHE A 413 3.85 -9.36 -7.65
C PHE A 413 3.18 -10.45 -6.81
N SER A 414 1.88 -10.33 -6.55
CA SER A 414 1.13 -11.22 -5.66
C SER A 414 -0.33 -11.31 -6.10
N ARG A 415 -1.08 -12.25 -5.51
CA ARG A 415 -2.54 -12.13 -5.49
C ARG A 415 -2.97 -10.82 -4.81
N GLY A 416 -4.14 -10.30 -5.19
CA GLY A 416 -4.62 -8.99 -4.71
C GLY A 416 -4.80 -8.89 -3.20
N HIS A 417 -5.02 -10.01 -2.51
CA HIS A 417 -5.19 -10.03 -1.07
C HIS A 417 -3.92 -9.68 -0.28
N PHE A 418 -2.72 -9.79 -0.86
CA PHE A 418 -1.47 -9.42 -0.17
C PHE A 418 -1.50 -7.98 0.29
N VAL A 419 -1.67 -7.03 -0.64
CA VAL A 419 -1.67 -5.60 -0.26
C VAL A 419 -2.89 -5.21 0.56
N ALA A 420 -3.99 -5.95 0.42
CA ALA A 420 -5.22 -5.68 1.16
C ALA A 420 -5.09 -6.11 2.62
N THR A 421 -4.17 -7.03 2.93
CA THR A 421 -3.93 -7.57 4.28
C THR A 421 -2.62 -7.07 4.89
N VAL A 422 -1.66 -6.66 4.07
CA VAL A 422 -0.35 -6.13 4.48
C VAL A 422 -0.12 -4.75 3.85
N PRO A 423 -0.98 -3.74 4.11
CA PRO A 423 -0.78 -2.41 3.57
C PRO A 423 0.43 -1.72 4.23
N TYR A 424 1.01 -0.73 3.56
CA TYR A 424 1.97 0.18 4.22
C TYR A 424 1.36 0.81 5.47
N ASP A 425 2.19 0.97 6.51
CA ASP A 425 1.78 1.55 7.79
C ASP A 425 1.87 3.08 7.72
N LEU A 426 0.73 3.76 7.76
CA LEU A 426 0.68 5.23 7.71
C LEU A 426 1.38 5.91 8.90
N TYR A 427 1.66 5.15 9.97
CA TYR A 427 2.41 5.61 11.14
C TYR A 427 3.91 5.28 11.06
N GLN A 428 4.41 4.87 9.88
CA GLN A 428 5.84 4.70 9.58
C GLN A 428 6.39 5.74 8.58
N PRO A 429 6.07 7.05 8.69
CA PRO A 429 6.65 8.07 7.82
C PRO A 429 8.17 8.18 8.00
N MET A 430 8.84 8.62 6.94
CA MET A 430 10.29 8.86 6.86
C MET A 430 11.14 7.60 7.02
N ILE A 431 10.57 6.42 6.76
CA ILE A 431 11.28 5.14 6.72
C ILE A 431 11.62 4.81 5.26
N PHE A 432 12.92 4.78 4.95
CA PHE A 432 13.43 4.32 3.65
C PHE A 432 14.19 2.99 3.74
N GLN A 433 14.71 2.68 4.92
CA GLN A 433 15.36 1.41 5.21
C GLN A 433 14.65 0.78 6.41
N GLY A 434 14.24 -0.47 6.28
CA GLY A 434 13.57 -1.26 7.33
C GLY A 434 12.12 -1.62 7.01
N GLU A 435 11.47 -0.90 6.10
CA GLU A 435 10.16 -1.20 5.54
C GLU A 435 10.11 -2.59 4.88
N GLU A 436 11.19 -3.01 4.22
CA GLU A 436 11.28 -4.34 3.61
C GLU A 436 11.13 -5.45 4.66
N MET A 437 11.75 -5.27 5.83
CA MET A 437 11.63 -6.19 6.96
C MET A 437 10.28 -6.08 7.66
N SER A 438 9.69 -4.88 7.71
CA SER A 438 8.33 -4.65 8.21
C SER A 438 7.31 -5.47 7.42
N ILE A 439 7.32 -5.33 6.08
CA ILE A 439 6.42 -6.07 5.19
C ILE A 439 6.73 -7.57 5.20
N THR A 440 8.02 -7.96 5.22
CA THR A 440 8.41 -9.37 5.34
C THR A 440 7.76 -10.04 6.56
N LEU A 441 7.93 -9.45 7.74
CA LEU A 441 7.46 -10.06 9.00
C LEU A 441 5.92 -10.00 9.13
N ARG A 442 5.30 -8.90 8.71
CA ARG A 442 3.83 -8.79 8.69
C ARG A 442 3.22 -9.77 7.69
N GLY A 443 3.77 -9.87 6.48
CA GLY A 443 3.34 -10.85 5.49
C GLY A 443 3.52 -12.29 5.96
N PHE A 444 4.70 -12.62 6.49
CA PHE A 444 4.98 -13.95 7.05
C PHE A 444 3.96 -14.34 8.12
N THR A 445 3.65 -13.43 9.06
CA THR A 445 2.71 -13.71 10.15
C THR A 445 1.25 -13.80 9.70
N VAL A 446 0.87 -13.21 8.56
CA VAL A 446 -0.44 -13.45 7.89
C VAL A 446 -0.47 -14.79 7.14
N GLY A 447 0.69 -15.31 6.74
CA GLY A 447 0.85 -16.62 6.11
C GLY A 447 1.42 -16.58 4.69
N TYR A 448 1.96 -15.44 4.25
CA TYR A 448 2.58 -15.29 2.92
C TYR A 448 3.96 -15.94 2.85
N ASP A 449 4.27 -16.44 1.66
CA ASP A 449 5.56 -17.02 1.30
C ASP A 449 6.20 -16.24 0.16
N PHE A 450 7.48 -15.89 0.34
CA PHE A 450 8.21 -15.07 -0.62
C PHE A 450 8.98 -15.96 -1.59
N PHE A 451 8.92 -15.61 -2.86
CA PHE A 451 9.63 -16.29 -3.92
C PHE A 451 10.39 -15.25 -4.74
N ALA A 452 11.64 -15.54 -5.12
CA ALA A 452 12.22 -14.78 -6.21
C ALA A 452 11.81 -15.40 -7.56
N PRO A 453 11.41 -14.57 -8.55
CA PRO A 453 11.01 -15.03 -9.88
C PRO A 453 12.07 -15.94 -10.52
N GLU A 454 11.62 -16.91 -11.32
CA GLU A 454 12.51 -17.68 -12.19
C GLU A 454 13.06 -16.79 -13.32
N ARG A 455 12.23 -15.89 -13.86
CA ARG A 455 12.58 -14.98 -14.94
C ARG A 455 12.25 -13.55 -14.55
N SER A 456 13.22 -12.65 -14.73
CA SER A 456 13.03 -11.20 -14.57
C SER A 456 12.11 -10.67 -15.67
N VAL A 457 11.03 -10.02 -15.28
CA VAL A 457 10.02 -9.45 -16.19
C VAL A 457 10.15 -7.92 -16.34
N CYS A 458 11.09 -7.34 -15.61
CA CYS A 458 11.45 -5.94 -15.69
C CYS A 458 12.85 -5.72 -15.11
N PHE A 459 13.42 -4.54 -15.36
CA PHE A 459 14.76 -4.16 -14.92
C PHE A 459 14.78 -2.70 -14.46
N HIS A 460 15.69 -2.39 -13.55
CA HIS A 460 15.76 -1.11 -12.87
C HIS A 460 16.85 -0.21 -13.46
N SER A 461 16.60 1.10 -13.52
CA SER A 461 17.60 2.10 -13.92
C SER A 461 18.44 2.54 -12.73
N TYR A 462 19.61 1.93 -12.48
CA TYR A 462 20.47 2.37 -11.38
C TYR A 462 21.36 3.57 -11.75
N ALA A 463 21.52 4.50 -10.80
CA ALA A 463 22.33 5.71 -10.99
C ALA A 463 23.81 5.43 -11.31
N LYS A 464 24.31 4.23 -11.01
CA LYS A 464 25.65 3.76 -11.39
C LYS A 464 25.86 3.78 -12.92
N PHE A 465 24.80 3.50 -13.69
CA PHE A 465 24.85 3.41 -15.15
C PHE A 465 23.96 4.45 -15.84
N ALA A 466 23.16 5.21 -15.08
CA ALA A 466 22.40 6.38 -15.53
C ALA A 466 22.75 7.61 -14.65
N PRO A 467 23.90 8.28 -14.89
CA PRO A 467 24.42 9.34 -14.01
C PRO A 467 23.46 10.52 -13.77
N GLU A 468 22.57 10.79 -14.71
CA GLU A 468 21.49 11.77 -14.60
C GLU A 468 20.57 11.51 -13.40
N ARG A 469 20.42 10.26 -12.97
CA ARG A 469 19.64 9.89 -11.78
C ARG A 469 20.24 10.36 -10.47
N ASN A 470 21.54 10.63 -10.41
CA ASN A 470 22.17 11.20 -9.21
C ASN A 470 21.64 12.59 -8.86
N LYS A 471 20.88 13.23 -9.76
CA LYS A 471 20.26 14.54 -9.56
C LYS A 471 18.78 14.44 -9.19
N VAL A 472 18.18 13.25 -9.24
CA VAL A 472 16.77 13.06 -8.89
C VAL A 472 16.62 13.36 -7.41
N PRO A 473 15.75 14.29 -7.02
CA PRO A 473 15.49 14.57 -5.62
C PRO A 473 14.93 13.35 -4.93
N HIS A 474 15.14 13.28 -3.62
CA HIS A 474 14.60 12.22 -2.80
C HIS A 474 13.78 12.82 -1.67
N PHE A 475 12.75 12.12 -1.21
CA PHE A 475 11.81 12.65 -0.22
C PHE A 475 12.49 13.07 1.09
N TRP A 476 13.70 12.58 1.37
CA TRP A 476 14.49 13.03 2.50
C TRP A 476 15.00 14.48 2.38
N GLU A 477 14.76 15.20 1.28
CA GLU A 477 14.87 16.67 1.26
C GLU A 477 13.90 17.33 2.26
N ASN A 478 12.80 16.64 2.60
CA ASN A 478 11.86 17.06 3.63
C ASN A 478 12.31 16.71 5.08
N SER A 479 13.50 16.13 5.29
CA SER A 479 13.91 15.62 6.61
C SER A 479 13.99 16.69 7.70
N GLU A 480 14.42 17.92 7.37
CA GLU A 480 14.47 19.01 8.35
C GLU A 480 13.07 19.49 8.75
N LYS A 481 12.11 19.47 7.81
CA LYS A 481 10.71 19.79 8.07
C LYS A 481 10.05 18.76 8.98
N TYR A 482 10.39 17.49 8.81
CA TYR A 482 9.86 16.35 9.57
C TYR A 482 10.87 15.76 10.56
N LYS A 483 11.66 16.63 11.20
CA LYS A 483 12.74 16.22 12.08
C LYS A 483 12.23 15.37 13.25
N GLY A 484 12.82 14.19 13.41
CA GLY A 484 12.48 13.24 14.47
C GLY A 484 11.27 12.34 14.18
N THR A 485 10.48 12.64 13.14
CA THR A 485 9.35 11.81 12.70
C THR A 485 9.79 10.38 12.39
N GLY A 486 10.89 10.22 11.64
CA GLY A 486 11.44 8.91 11.30
C GLY A 486 11.96 8.09 12.49
N ILE A 487 12.38 8.75 13.59
CA ILE A 487 12.81 8.04 14.81
C ILE A 487 11.60 7.39 15.48
N LYS A 488 10.49 8.13 15.60
CA LYS A 488 9.23 7.62 16.17
C LYS A 488 8.64 6.51 15.32
N ALA A 489 8.67 6.68 14.00
CA ALA A 489 8.26 5.68 13.03
C ALA A 489 9.07 4.38 13.16
N MET A 490 10.41 4.50 13.29
CA MET A 490 11.27 3.33 13.43
C MET A 490 11.04 2.60 14.76
N ASN A 491 10.85 3.32 15.87
CA ASN A 491 10.49 2.70 17.15
C ASN A 491 9.21 1.87 17.04
N ARG A 492 8.19 2.39 16.35
CA ARG A 492 6.95 1.65 16.07
C ARG A 492 7.21 0.43 15.18
N LEU A 493 7.95 0.59 14.09
CA LEU A 493 8.28 -0.50 13.17
C LEU A 493 8.94 -1.66 13.92
N LEU A 494 10.01 -1.37 14.67
CA LEU A 494 10.77 -2.37 15.41
C LEU A 494 9.92 -3.04 16.49
N GLY A 495 9.10 -2.24 17.19
CA GLY A 495 8.18 -2.71 18.23
C GLY A 495 7.14 -3.68 17.68
N ILE A 496 6.46 -3.32 16.59
CA ILE A 496 5.44 -4.17 15.94
C ILE A 496 6.02 -5.51 15.52
N VAL A 497 7.22 -5.51 14.92
CA VAL A 497 7.81 -6.75 14.40
C VAL A 497 8.66 -7.51 15.42
N HIS A 498 8.69 -7.06 16.68
CA HIS A 498 9.48 -7.64 17.77
C HIS A 498 10.98 -7.72 17.47
N MET A 499 11.55 -6.72 16.79
CA MET A 499 12.99 -6.65 16.48
C MET A 499 13.82 -5.98 17.59
N ASN A 500 13.15 -5.34 18.55
CA ASN A 500 13.72 -4.71 19.74
C ASN A 500 12.98 -5.20 21.01
N PRO A 501 12.95 -6.51 21.29
CA PRO A 501 12.17 -7.07 22.39
C PRO A 501 12.58 -6.57 23.78
N GLU A 502 13.75 -5.91 23.89
CA GLU A 502 14.23 -5.25 25.10
C GLU A 502 13.50 -3.94 25.43
N VAL A 503 12.79 -3.35 24.46
CA VAL A 503 12.09 -2.07 24.59
C VAL A 503 10.68 -2.29 25.14
N ASP A 504 10.28 -1.51 26.13
CA ASP A 504 8.94 -1.58 26.71
C ASP A 504 7.88 -1.18 25.65
N PRO A 505 6.77 -1.93 25.51
CA PRO A 505 5.68 -1.59 24.59
C PRO A 505 5.20 -0.14 24.68
N SER A 506 5.20 0.47 25.87
CA SER A 506 4.76 1.85 26.03
C SER A 506 5.61 2.91 25.32
N GLU A 507 6.79 2.55 24.80
CA GLU A 507 7.74 3.45 24.14
C GLU A 507 7.42 3.73 22.65
N TRP A 508 6.42 3.06 22.07
CA TRP A 508 6.00 3.34 20.70
C TRP A 508 4.49 3.52 20.54
N ASN A 509 4.11 4.06 19.38
CA ASN A 509 2.72 4.30 19.04
C ASN A 509 2.03 2.97 18.68
N HIS A 510 0.95 2.62 19.38
CA HIS A 510 0.11 1.43 19.12
C HIS A 510 -1.17 1.72 18.31
N ALA A 511 -1.30 2.91 17.69
CA ALA A 511 -2.48 3.25 16.91
C ALA A 511 -2.69 2.29 15.74
N GLU A 512 -3.92 1.78 15.59
CA GLU A 512 -4.32 0.90 14.48
C GLU A 512 -3.39 -0.30 14.24
N GLU A 513 -2.76 -0.84 15.28
CA GLU A 513 -1.94 -2.07 15.16
C GLU A 513 -2.76 -3.29 14.76
N ASP A 514 -4.06 -3.28 14.97
CA ASP A 514 -4.96 -4.21 14.33
C ASP A 514 -4.79 -4.14 12.80
N LYS A 515 -4.82 -2.95 12.19
CA LYS A 515 -4.71 -2.76 10.74
C LYS A 515 -3.29 -2.94 10.19
N TYR A 516 -2.28 -2.48 10.93
CA TYR A 516 -0.88 -2.41 10.47
C TYR A 516 0.07 -3.34 11.20
N GLY A 517 -0.42 -4.17 12.11
CA GLY A 517 0.40 -5.07 12.91
C GLY A 517 0.66 -6.41 12.24
N LEU A 518 0.90 -7.40 13.09
CA LEU A 518 1.19 -8.79 12.73
C LEU A 518 -0.09 -9.59 12.49
N GLY A 519 0.02 -10.65 11.68
CA GLY A 519 -1.00 -11.70 11.59
C GLY A 519 -0.87 -12.78 12.66
N GLY A 520 -1.79 -13.73 12.65
CA GLY A 520 -1.84 -14.84 13.61
C GLY A 520 -1.59 -16.23 13.01
N ALA A 521 -1.19 -16.33 11.74
CA ALA A 521 -0.90 -17.60 11.07
C ALA A 521 0.48 -18.17 11.44
N ARG A 522 1.45 -17.29 11.68
CA ARG A 522 2.84 -17.63 12.06
C ARG A 522 3.36 -16.62 13.08
N THR A 523 4.43 -16.93 13.81
CA THR A 523 5.04 -16.04 14.81
C THR A 523 6.33 -15.41 14.29
N THR A 524 6.65 -14.18 14.71
CA THR A 524 7.93 -13.54 14.37
C THR A 524 9.13 -14.33 14.89
N SER A 525 9.02 -14.89 16.11
CA SER A 525 10.05 -15.80 16.65
C SER A 525 10.32 -17.01 15.75
N LYS A 526 9.27 -17.60 15.12
CA LYS A 526 9.48 -18.68 14.15
C LYS A 526 10.32 -18.21 12.96
N PHE A 527 10.06 -17.01 12.44
CA PHE A 527 10.85 -16.43 11.36
C PHE A 527 12.32 -16.24 11.78
N TYR A 528 12.52 -15.58 12.93
CA TYR A 528 13.86 -15.28 13.45
C TYR A 528 14.68 -16.55 13.73
N ASP A 529 14.08 -17.55 14.37
CA ASP A 529 14.71 -18.84 14.63
C ASP A 529 15.09 -19.55 13.33
N THR A 530 14.17 -19.56 12.35
CA THR A 530 14.36 -20.27 11.07
C THR A 530 15.52 -19.69 10.28
N PHE A 531 15.64 -18.36 10.23
CA PHE A 531 16.63 -17.66 9.42
C PHE A 531 17.83 -17.12 10.20
N GLY A 532 18.00 -17.53 11.46
CA GLY A 532 19.19 -17.23 12.26
C GLY A 532 19.33 -15.74 12.61
N ILE A 533 18.24 -15.08 12.97
CA ILE A 533 18.23 -13.66 13.35
C ILE A 533 18.17 -13.55 14.88
N HIS A 534 19.17 -12.88 15.47
CA HIS A 534 19.27 -12.69 16.92
C HIS A 534 18.88 -11.25 17.29
N VAL A 535 17.61 -11.06 17.62
CA VAL A 535 17.03 -9.71 17.82
C VAL A 535 17.53 -8.98 19.06
N VAL A 536 17.93 -9.71 20.11
CA VAL A 536 18.48 -9.11 21.35
C VAL A 536 19.92 -8.66 21.11
N GLU A 537 20.75 -9.53 20.55
CA GLU A 537 22.16 -9.27 20.22
C GLU A 537 22.30 -8.33 19.02
N LYS A 538 21.24 -8.18 18.23
CA LYS A 538 21.19 -7.44 16.97
C LYS A 538 22.30 -7.92 16.02
N THR A 539 22.32 -9.23 15.82
CA THR A 539 23.22 -9.95 14.91
C THR A 539 22.42 -10.95 14.06
N VAL A 540 23.07 -11.44 13.00
CA VAL A 540 22.53 -12.51 12.15
C VAL A 540 23.57 -13.60 12.00
N GLU A 541 23.12 -14.83 11.84
CA GLU A 541 23.93 -15.93 11.32
C GLU A 541 24.21 -15.63 9.85
N ARG A 542 25.49 -15.60 9.47
CA ARG A 542 25.90 -15.25 8.10
C ARG A 542 25.68 -16.41 7.15
N HIS A 543 26.05 -16.20 5.89
CA HIS A 543 26.03 -17.22 4.84
C HIS A 543 24.66 -17.86 4.53
N LEU A 544 23.56 -17.25 4.97
CA LEU A 544 22.19 -17.75 4.74
C LEU A 544 21.88 -18.04 3.27
N CYS A 545 22.47 -17.27 2.35
CA CYS A 545 22.34 -17.49 0.91
C CYS A 545 22.74 -18.88 0.42
N GLN A 546 23.61 -19.60 1.14
CA GLN A 546 23.99 -20.97 0.78
C GLN A 546 22.83 -21.95 0.94
N PHE A 547 22.06 -21.78 2.01
CA PHE A 547 20.85 -22.55 2.25
C PHE A 547 19.68 -22.07 1.39
N VAL A 548 19.51 -20.75 1.25
CA VAL A 548 18.40 -20.21 0.44
C VAL A 548 18.52 -20.66 -1.01
N LYS A 549 19.75 -20.81 -1.51
CA LYS A 549 20.03 -21.37 -2.83
C LYS A 549 19.65 -22.86 -2.87
N ASN A 550 18.48 -23.15 -3.41
CA ASN A 550 17.85 -24.47 -3.60
C ASN A 550 17.43 -25.20 -2.33
N GLU A 551 18.30 -25.35 -1.34
CA GLU A 551 18.04 -26.23 -0.19
C GLU A 551 16.78 -25.79 0.58
N MET A 552 16.57 -24.48 0.74
CA MET A 552 15.35 -23.93 1.31
C MET A 552 14.11 -24.34 0.53
N HIS A 553 14.17 -24.29 -0.80
CA HIS A 553 13.04 -24.63 -1.65
C HIS A 553 12.70 -26.12 -1.53
N ASP A 554 13.72 -26.98 -1.66
CA ASP A 554 13.57 -28.43 -1.56
C ASP A 554 13.07 -28.87 -0.18
N MET A 555 13.47 -28.17 0.88
CA MET A 555 13.05 -28.45 2.24
C MET A 555 11.64 -27.94 2.55
N PHE A 556 11.27 -26.75 2.06
CA PHE A 556 10.06 -26.07 2.52
C PHE A 556 8.86 -26.35 1.59
N MET A 557 9.05 -26.45 0.28
CA MET A 557 7.97 -26.70 -0.68
C MET A 557 7.18 -27.99 -0.43
N PRO A 558 7.77 -29.11 0.02
CA PRO A 558 7.00 -30.30 0.39
C PRO A 558 5.97 -30.05 1.50
N ASN A 559 6.12 -28.97 2.26
CA ASN A 559 5.21 -28.54 3.31
C ASN A 559 4.15 -27.52 2.83
N LEU A 560 4.09 -27.21 1.54
CA LEU A 560 2.97 -26.47 0.96
C LEU A 560 1.66 -27.22 1.24
N ARG A 561 0.68 -26.51 1.81
CA ARG A 561 -0.61 -27.12 2.15
C ARG A 561 -1.32 -27.61 0.89
N SER A 562 -2.10 -28.68 1.01
CA SER A 562 -2.81 -29.29 -0.12
C SER A 562 -3.87 -28.39 -0.75
N ASP A 563 -4.33 -27.36 -0.02
CA ASP A 563 -5.23 -26.32 -0.52
C ASP A 563 -4.49 -25.10 -1.10
N GLY A 564 -3.16 -25.15 -1.20
CA GLY A 564 -2.34 -24.06 -1.75
C GLY A 564 -2.32 -22.80 -0.87
N MET A 565 -2.70 -22.88 0.41
CA MET A 565 -2.70 -21.73 1.32
C MET A 565 -1.38 -21.63 2.11
N GLY A 566 -0.29 -21.39 1.41
CA GLY A 566 1.05 -21.21 1.98
C GLY A 566 1.65 -22.47 2.61
N ILE A 567 2.92 -22.35 2.96
CA ILE A 567 3.72 -23.39 3.59
C ILE A 567 3.34 -23.56 5.05
N ASP A 568 3.29 -24.82 5.50
CA ASP A 568 3.10 -25.18 6.88
C ASP A 568 4.41 -25.14 7.68
N TYR A 569 4.76 -23.94 8.16
CA TYR A 569 5.96 -23.72 8.98
C TYR A 569 5.96 -24.49 10.30
N SER A 570 4.84 -25.09 10.74
CA SER A 570 4.86 -26.00 11.90
C SER A 570 5.59 -27.31 11.61
N LYS A 571 5.73 -27.68 10.33
CA LYS A 571 6.47 -28.86 9.86
C LYS A 571 7.90 -28.55 9.42
N VAL A 572 8.26 -27.27 9.36
CA VAL A 572 9.62 -26.82 9.05
C VAL A 572 10.41 -26.82 10.35
N ASP A 573 11.32 -27.78 10.53
CA ASP A 573 12.22 -27.82 11.69
C ASP A 573 13.64 -27.42 11.28
N LEU A 574 13.79 -26.14 10.91
CA LEU A 574 15.07 -25.52 10.62
C LEU A 574 15.34 -24.40 11.62
N ARG A 575 16.59 -24.34 12.09
CA ARG A 575 17.18 -23.16 12.73
C ARG A 575 18.51 -22.89 12.05
N TRP A 576 18.56 -21.87 11.18
CA TRP A 576 19.79 -21.54 10.47
C TRP A 576 20.90 -21.21 11.47
N LYS A 577 22.05 -21.85 11.26
CA LYS A 577 23.30 -21.63 11.98
C LYS A 577 24.39 -21.57 10.94
N ASP A 578 25.18 -20.52 10.97
CA ASP A 578 26.24 -20.35 9.98
C ASP A 578 27.21 -21.55 10.07
N PRO A 579 27.34 -22.37 9.01
CA PRO A 579 28.27 -23.51 9.03
C PRO A 579 29.74 -23.06 9.01
N ARG A 580 30.01 -21.78 8.71
CA ARG A 580 31.35 -21.22 8.53
C ARG A 580 31.46 -19.85 9.22
N PRO A 581 31.31 -19.78 10.54
CA PRO A 581 31.26 -18.52 11.28
C PRO A 581 32.59 -17.74 11.29
N ASN A 582 33.68 -18.39 10.87
CA ASN A 582 35.02 -17.77 10.77
C ASN A 582 35.33 -17.27 9.36
N ASP A 583 34.49 -17.59 8.37
CA ASP A 583 34.65 -17.08 7.01
C ASP A 583 34.12 -15.63 6.96
N PRO A 584 34.81 -14.73 6.23
CA PRO A 584 34.52 -13.31 6.23
C PRO A 584 33.13 -12.94 5.67
#